data_AF-A0A6I8MDW6-F1
#
_entry.id   AF-A0A6I8MDW6-F1
#
_cell.length_a   1.000
_cell.length_b   1.000
_cell.length_c   1.000
_cell.angle_alpha   90.00
_cell.angle_beta   90.00
_cell.angle_gamma   90.00
#
_symmetry.space_group_name_H-M   'P 1'
#
loop_
_entity.id
_entity.type
_entity.pdbx_description
1 polymer ?
#
loop_
_entity_poly.entity_id
_entity_poly.type
_entity_poly.pdbx_seq_one_letter_code
_entity_poly.pdbx_strand_id
1 'polypeptide(L)'
;MRRIELSMNEIIKYETIKKLVETNGNLSLRTVQRLIKAYKEKGKETFAHKNRGVPSKSKTPDNIKNLVIELFKKYNKGSMVLSVKHLKDILFEKHEISISTTKRKLFNF
;
A
#
# COMPACT_ATOMS: atom_id res chain seq x y z
N MET A 1 38.54 0.80 26.99
CA MET A 1 37.25 1.53 27.15
C MET A 1 36.46 0.88 28.27
N ARG A 2 35.83 1.65 29.15
CA ARG A 2 34.95 1.10 30.20
C ARG A 2 33.73 0.44 29.54
N ARG A 3 33.32 -0.72 30.07
CA ARG A 3 32.07 -1.39 29.65
C ARG A 3 30.91 -0.48 30.03
N ILE A 4 30.06 -0.15 29.05
CA ILE A 4 28.82 0.57 29.26
C ILE A 4 27.71 -0.45 29.08
N GLU A 5 27.02 -0.78 30.17
CA GLU A 5 25.84 -1.66 30.13
C GLU A 5 24.60 -0.77 30.01
N LEU A 6 23.82 -1.00 28.96
CA LEU A 6 22.60 -0.25 28.67
C LEU A 6 21.38 -1.09 29.05
N SER A 7 20.36 -0.47 29.63
CA SER A 7 19.05 -1.08 29.76
C SER A 7 18.38 -1.24 28.39
N MET A 8 17.37 -2.11 28.31
CA MET A 8 16.65 -2.40 27.06
C MET A 8 16.14 -1.13 26.34
N ASN A 9 15.61 -0.15 27.09
CA ASN A 9 15.11 1.10 26.52
C ASN A 9 16.22 2.01 26.00
N GLU A 10 17.38 1.99 26.63
CA GLU A 10 18.56 2.77 26.20
C GLU A 10 19.18 2.15 24.95
N ILE A 11 19.20 0.82 24.85
CA ILE A 11 19.58 0.09 23.63
C ILE A 11 18.70 0.52 22.46
N ILE A 12 17.37 0.50 22.61
CA ILE A 12 16.44 0.89 21.54
C ILE A 12 16.68 2.33 21.06
N LYS A 13 16.91 3.27 21.99
CA LYS A 13 17.23 4.67 21.65
C LYS A 13 18.56 4.77 20.91
N TYR A 14 19.60 4.10 21.44
CA TYR A 14 20.93 4.06 20.83
C TYR A 14 20.88 3.49 19.40
N GLU A 15 20.23 2.35 19.19
CA GLU A 15 20.10 1.72 17.87
C GLU A 15 19.35 2.60 16.86
N THR A 16 18.31 3.31 17.33
CA THR A 16 17.54 4.21 16.47
C THR A 16 18.39 5.38 15.98
N ILE A 17 19.15 6.02 16.88
CA ILE A 17 20.05 7.12 16.53
C ILE A 17 21.23 6.62 15.69
N LYS A 18 21.84 5.50 16.08
CA LYS A 18 22.92 4.85 15.34
C LYS A 18 22.53 4.57 13.89
N LYS A 19 21.35 4.00 13.65
CA LYS A 19 20.82 3.78 12.28
C LYS A 19 20.64 5.08 11.49
N LEU A 20 20.11 6.14 12.11
CA LEU A 20 19.94 7.44 11.44
C LEU A 20 21.28 8.03 10.98
N VAL A 21 22.32 7.86 11.79
CA VAL A 21 23.68 8.34 11.49
C VAL A 21 24.36 7.45 10.44
N GLU A 22 24.35 6.12 10.63
CA GLU A 22 25.04 5.16 9.76
C GLU A 22 24.47 5.13 8.35
N THR A 23 23.15 5.26 8.19
CA THR A 23 22.50 5.26 6.88
C THR A 23 22.54 6.62 6.17
N ASN A 24 23.22 7.62 6.77
CA ASN A 24 23.16 9.02 6.38
C ASN A 24 21.71 9.42 6.09
N GLY A 25 20.80 9.06 7.01
CA GLY A 25 19.38 8.98 6.74
C GLY A 25 18.88 10.25 6.06
N ASN A 26 18.29 10.10 4.86
CA ASN A 26 17.82 11.18 3.98
C ASN A 26 16.63 12.00 4.55
N LEU A 27 16.56 12.16 5.87
CA LEU A 27 15.58 12.98 6.56
C LEU A 27 16.24 14.31 6.90
N SER A 28 15.78 15.37 6.23
CA SER A 28 16.16 16.73 6.60
C SER A 28 15.86 17.01 8.08
N LEU A 29 16.62 17.93 8.71
CA LEU A 29 16.34 18.44 10.06
C LEU A 29 14.87 18.88 10.23
N ARG A 30 14.31 19.48 9.19
CA ARG A 30 12.89 19.87 9.12
C ARG A 30 11.97 18.67 9.29
N THR A 31 12.27 17.53 8.67
CA THR A 31 11.45 16.32 8.79
C THR A 31 11.47 15.80 10.22
N VAL A 32 12.64 15.75 10.85
CA VAL A 32 12.78 15.32 12.25
C VAL A 32 12.00 16.26 13.19
N GLN A 33 12.15 17.58 13.04
CA GLN A 33 11.41 18.56 13.85
C GLN A 33 9.89 18.43 13.68
N ARG A 34 9.40 18.17 12.45
CA ARG A 34 7.97 17.93 12.20
C ARG A 34 7.46 16.67 12.89
N LEU A 35 8.25 15.59 12.89
CA LEU A 35 7.90 14.35 13.58
C LEU A 35 7.87 14.54 15.11
N ILE A 36 8.83 15.28 15.67
CA ILE A 36 8.84 15.62 17.11
C ILE A 36 7.60 16.43 17.48
N LYS A 37 7.28 17.48 16.72
CA LYS A 37 6.09 18.31 16.96
C LYS A 37 4.81 17.47 16.91
N ALA A 38 4.64 16.68 15.85
CA ALA A 38 3.46 15.84 15.69
C ALA A 38 3.35 14.75 16.77
N TYR A 39 4.46 14.18 17.23
CA TYR A 39 4.46 13.25 18.37
C TYR A 39 4.06 13.91 19.67
N LYS A 40 4.50 15.15 19.94
CA LYS A 40 4.06 15.91 21.12
C LYS A 40 2.56 16.21 21.10
N GLU A 41 1.97 16.43 19.93
CA GLU A 41 0.54 16.74 19.78
C GLU A 41 -0.37 15.50 19.82
N LYS A 42 0.04 14.38 19.21
CA LYS A 42 -0.84 13.20 18.99
C LYS A 42 -0.26 11.87 19.45
N GLY A 43 0.92 11.88 20.07
CA GLY A 43 1.63 10.67 20.48
C GLY A 43 1.90 9.72 19.30
N LYS A 44 1.69 8.42 19.55
CA LYS A 44 1.97 7.35 18.57
C LYS A 44 1.10 7.44 17.31
N GLU A 45 -0.08 8.06 17.39
CA GLU A 45 -1.02 8.17 16.26
C GLU A 45 -0.44 8.96 15.08
N THR A 46 0.53 9.85 15.33
CA THR A 46 1.25 10.59 14.29
C THR A 46 1.91 9.69 13.24
N PHE A 47 2.29 8.47 13.62
CA PHE A 47 2.92 7.51 12.72
C PHE A 47 1.90 6.58 12.03
N ALA A 48 0.62 6.69 12.36
CA ALA A 48 -0.43 5.98 11.66
C ALA A 48 -0.66 6.61 10.29
N HIS A 49 -0.72 5.77 9.24
CA HIS A 49 -1.02 6.23 7.90
C HIS A 49 -2.46 6.76 7.84
N LYS A 50 -2.66 8.01 7.42
CA LYS A 50 -3.99 8.65 7.41
C LYS A 50 -5.02 7.91 6.54
N ASN A 51 -4.57 7.22 5.50
CA ASN A 51 -5.44 6.41 4.63
C ASN A 51 -5.52 4.93 5.07
N ARG A 52 -5.07 4.58 6.27
CA ARG A 52 -5.20 3.20 6.77
C ARG A 52 -6.69 2.89 6.95
N GLY A 53 -7.16 1.81 6.34
CA GLY A 53 -8.57 1.40 6.38
C GLY A 53 -9.50 2.19 5.45
N VAL A 54 -9.04 3.30 4.87
CA VAL A 54 -9.84 4.10 3.94
C VAL A 54 -9.55 3.63 2.50
N PRO A 55 -10.55 3.10 1.77
CA PRO A 55 -10.36 2.73 0.37
C PRO A 55 -10.04 3.97 -0.47
N SER A 56 -9.25 3.81 -1.52
CA SER A 56 -9.04 4.88 -2.50
C SER A 56 -10.39 5.35 -3.06
N LYS A 57 -10.52 6.66 -3.33
CA LYS A 57 -11.68 7.21 -4.06
C LYS A 57 -11.86 6.58 -5.45
N SER A 58 -10.76 6.13 -6.05
CA SER A 58 -10.75 5.42 -7.34
C SER A 58 -10.86 3.89 -7.21
N LYS A 59 -11.15 3.36 -6.01
CA LYS A 59 -11.34 1.93 -5.79
C LYS A 59 -12.52 1.47 -6.64
N THR A 60 -12.31 0.46 -7.48
CA THR A 60 -13.40 -0.21 -8.18
C THR A 60 -14.35 -0.82 -7.14
N PRO A 61 -15.67 -0.58 -7.23
CA PRO A 61 -16.66 -1.21 -6.37
C PRO A 61 -16.50 -2.74 -6.33
N ASP A 62 -16.70 -3.34 -5.16
CA ASP A 62 -16.44 -4.77 -4.96
C ASP A 62 -17.40 -5.65 -5.78
N ASN A 63 -18.64 -5.20 -6.04
CA ASN A 63 -19.58 -5.87 -6.94
C ASN A 63 -19.06 -5.94 -8.39
N ILE A 64 -18.56 -4.83 -8.93
CA ILE A 64 -17.97 -4.78 -10.29
C ILE A 64 -16.72 -5.66 -10.33
N LYS A 65 -15.88 -5.63 -9.29
CA LYS A 65 -14.73 -6.52 -9.19
C LYS A 65 -15.14 -7.98 -9.26
N ASN A 66 -16.13 -8.40 -8.47
CA ASN A 66 -16.59 -9.80 -8.44
C ASN A 66 -17.20 -10.22 -9.78
N LEU A 67 -18.01 -9.35 -10.41
CA LEU A 67 -18.57 -9.60 -11.74
C LEU A 67 -17.48 -9.83 -12.79
N VAL A 68 -16.45 -8.97 -12.81
CA VAL A 68 -15.31 -9.12 -13.74
C VAL A 68 -14.57 -10.44 -13.52
N ILE A 69 -14.40 -10.85 -12.26
CA ILE A 69 -13.76 -12.12 -11.89
C ILE A 69 -14.58 -13.32 -12.38
N GLU A 70 -15.89 -13.32 -12.15
CA GLU A 70 -16.78 -14.39 -12.58
C GLU A 70 -16.82 -14.53 -14.10
N LEU A 71 -16.94 -13.42 -14.82
CA LEU A 71 -16.89 -13.42 -16.28
C LEU A 71 -15.56 -13.94 -16.79
N PHE A 72 -14.45 -13.47 -16.23
CA PHE A 72 -13.12 -13.97 -16.58
C PHE A 72 -13.00 -15.48 -16.36
N LYS A 73 -13.45 -16.00 -15.23
CA LYS A 73 -13.49 -17.44 -14.95
C LYS A 73 -14.38 -18.20 -15.94
N LYS A 74 -15.57 -17.67 -16.25
CA LYS A 74 -16.52 -18.29 -17.19
C LYS A 74 -15.93 -18.42 -18.59
N TYR A 75 -15.28 -17.38 -19.10
CA TYR A 75 -14.67 -17.39 -20.42
C TYR A 75 -13.43 -18.30 -20.50
N ASN A 76 -12.64 -18.38 -19.43
CA ASN A 76 -11.45 -19.25 -19.37
C ASN A 76 -11.73 -20.68 -18.84
N LYS A 77 -13.00 -21.06 -18.64
CA LYS A 77 -13.37 -22.41 -18.18
C LYS A 77 -13.19 -23.48 -19.28
N GLY A 78 -12.99 -23.08 -20.54
CA GLY A 78 -12.66 -23.97 -21.67
C GLY A 78 -11.28 -23.69 -22.25
N SER A 79 -10.94 -24.28 -23.41
CA SER A 79 -9.63 -24.08 -24.08
C SER A 79 -9.38 -22.67 -24.64
N MET A 80 -10.29 -21.71 -24.41
CA MET A 80 -10.15 -20.33 -24.83
C MET A 80 -9.47 -19.51 -23.73
N VAL A 81 -8.23 -19.08 -23.97
CA VAL A 81 -7.51 -18.18 -23.06
C VAL A 81 -7.82 -16.74 -23.45
N LEU A 82 -8.62 -16.06 -22.64
CA LEU A 82 -9.01 -14.69 -22.87
C LEU A 82 -7.97 -13.74 -22.29
N SER A 83 -7.36 -12.90 -23.13
CA SER A 83 -6.44 -11.86 -22.67
C SER A 83 -7.19 -10.75 -21.91
N VAL A 84 -6.47 -10.03 -21.04
CA VAL A 84 -7.04 -8.89 -20.29
C VAL A 84 -7.57 -7.78 -21.22
N LYS A 85 -6.99 -7.63 -22.42
CA LYS A 85 -7.47 -6.67 -23.42
C LYS A 85 -8.84 -7.09 -23.96
N HIS A 86 -8.95 -8.34 -24.40
CA HIS A 86 -10.21 -8.88 -24.93
C HIS A 86 -11.32 -8.89 -23.88
N LEU A 87 -11.00 -9.15 -22.61
CA LEU A 87 -11.97 -9.05 -21.53
C LEU A 87 -12.50 -7.61 -21.36
N LYS A 88 -11.64 -6.59 -21.45
CA LYS A 88 -12.06 -5.19 -21.37
C LYS A 88 -13.06 -4.85 -22.47
N ASP A 89 -12.80 -5.30 -23.70
CA ASP A 89 -13.67 -5.03 -24.85
C ASP A 89 -15.04 -5.69 -24.64
N ILE A 90 -15.06 -6.95 -24.21
CA ILE A 90 -16.31 -7.67 -23.88
C ILE A 90 -17.09 -7.00 -22.74
N LEU A 91 -16.40 -6.52 -21.70
CA LEU A 91 -17.03 -5.80 -20.59
C LEU A 91 -17.66 -4.49 -21.03
N PHE A 92 -17.05 -3.79 -21.97
CA PHE A 92 -17.61 -2.56 -22.52
C PHE A 92 -18.81 -2.86 -23.42
N GLU A 93 -18.69 -3.81 -24.35
CA GLU A 93 -19.73 -4.14 -25.32
C GLU A 93 -20.98 -4.78 -24.71
N LYS A 94 -20.81 -5.70 -23.75
CA LYS A 94 -21.92 -6.52 -23.22
C LYS A 94 -22.46 -6.04 -21.88
N HIS A 95 -21.66 -5.30 -21.13
CA HIS A 95 -21.99 -4.91 -19.77
C HIS A 95 -21.88 -3.40 -19.52
N GLU A 96 -21.45 -2.60 -20.52
CA GLU A 96 -21.22 -1.15 -20.41
C GLU A 96 -20.22 -0.78 -19.29
N ILE A 97 -19.34 -1.72 -18.93
CA ILE A 97 -18.36 -1.54 -17.86
C ILE A 97 -17.03 -1.08 -18.46
N SER A 98 -16.70 0.19 -18.28
CA SER A 98 -15.40 0.73 -18.67
C SER A 98 -14.34 0.50 -17.57
N ILE A 99 -13.37 -0.38 -17.84
CA ILE A 99 -12.21 -0.60 -16.98
C ILE A 99 -10.89 -0.29 -17.69
N SER A 100 -9.93 0.27 -16.96
CA SER A 100 -8.56 0.41 -17.45
C SER A 100 -7.83 -0.94 -17.37
N THR A 101 -7.11 -1.30 -18.43
CA THR A 101 -6.22 -2.47 -18.49
C THR A 101 -5.09 -2.41 -17.45
N THR A 102 -4.76 -1.22 -16.95
CA THR A 102 -3.70 -0.98 -15.96
C THR A 102 -4.15 -1.31 -14.53
N LYS A 103 -5.43 -1.62 -14.29
CA LYS A 103 -5.94 -2.06 -12.97
C LYS A 103 -5.46 -3.49 -12.63
N ARG A 104 -4.15 -3.66 -12.48
CA ARG A 104 -3.43 -4.93 -12.22
C ARG A 104 -4.01 -5.70 -11.01
N LYS A 105 -4.54 -4.99 -10.01
CA LYS A 105 -5.19 -5.56 -8.82
C LYS A 105 -6.52 -6.29 -9.08
N LEU A 106 -7.13 -6.13 -10.26
CA LEU A 106 -8.34 -6.87 -10.64
C LEU A 106 -8.03 -8.27 -11.19
N PHE A 107 -6.80 -8.48 -11.68
CA PHE A 107 -6.39 -9.67 -12.44
C PHE A 107 -5.27 -10.48 -11.78
N ASN A 108 -4.81 -10.08 -10.59
CA ASN A 108 -3.95 -10.91 -9.77
C ASN A 108 -4.82 -11.99 -9.11
N PHE A 109 -4.97 -13.11 -9.81
CA PHE A 109 -5.59 -14.34 -9.32
C PHE A 109 -4.54 -15.26 -8.71
#